data_AF-A0AAE4BSK0-F1
#
_entry.id   AF-A0AAE4BSK0-F1
#
_cell.length_a   1.000
_cell.length_b   1.000
_cell.length_c   1.000
_cell.angle_alpha   90.00
_cell.angle_beta   90.00
_cell.angle_gamma   90.00
#
_symmetry.space_group_name_H-M   'P 1'
#
loop_
_entity.id
_entity.type
_entity.pdbx_description
1 polymer ?
#
loop_
_entity_poly.entity_id
_entity_poly.type
_entity_poly.pdbx_seq_one_letter_code
_entity_poly.pdbx_strand_id
1 'polypeptide(L)'
;MRKSLLLLFSILLTQLSYACLNEYKTLLNGKVVYEGFISGKVRTKEIDSLKLKKQSENLLKQYLITDSIAYYSDYATTLTYLGEYQKAKTIFIEIEQNSPHLYTTASNLGTIYELIGKPDSALIWIKKSIALNPNSHNGSEWIHIKILEYKLSGKSDVNMSILDLDFGNNKIPENTHNYDLNNIRNHIFHQLEERTIFVKPENKIVGNLFFDLGNVLAITWDVQTALESYEEARKYGFNSELMKLRSKEFEKLALKTVPYQILMDNKNLIRKYWIPFIIISILSLYFLLKSIKKRKSN
;
A
#
# COMPACT_ATOMS: atom_id res chain seq x y z
N MET A 1 -36.25 -36.56 23.82
CA MET A 1 -34.82 -36.20 23.93
C MET A 1 -34.01 -36.61 22.68
N ARG A 2 -34.34 -36.11 21.47
CA ARG A 2 -33.55 -36.49 20.28
C ARG A 2 -33.66 -35.56 19.07
N LYS A 3 -33.96 -34.27 19.28
CA LYS A 3 -33.90 -33.25 18.21
C LYS A 3 -33.11 -31.99 18.59
N SER A 4 -32.60 -31.91 19.81
CA SER A 4 -31.85 -30.74 20.30
C SER A 4 -30.33 -30.90 20.27
N LEU A 5 -29.81 -32.06 19.82
CA LEU A 5 -28.36 -32.32 19.80
C LEU A 5 -27.68 -32.07 18.45
N LEU A 6 -28.44 -31.76 17.39
CA LEU A 6 -27.88 -31.54 16.04
C LEU A 6 -27.52 -30.07 15.77
N LEU A 7 -27.91 -29.13 16.64
CA LEU A 7 -27.57 -27.71 16.47
C LEU A 7 -26.27 -27.30 17.18
N LEU A 8 -25.67 -28.18 17.98
CA LEU A 8 -24.44 -27.88 18.73
C LEU A 8 -23.16 -28.40 18.05
N PHE A 9 -23.28 -29.08 16.90
CA PHE A 9 -22.12 -29.62 16.17
C PHE A 9 -21.77 -28.84 14.89
N SER A 10 -22.58 -27.85 14.49
CA SER A 10 -22.31 -27.04 13.28
C SER A 10 -21.67 -25.68 13.56
N ILE A 11 -21.50 -25.28 14.83
CA ILE A 11 -20.93 -23.97 15.20
C ILE A 11 -19.41 -24.05 15.47
N LEU A 12 -18.80 -25.25 15.44
CA LEU A 12 -17.39 -25.47 15.76
C LEU A 12 -16.44 -25.65 14.56
N LEU A 13 -16.87 -25.32 13.34
CA LEU A 13 -16.06 -25.47 12.11
C LEU A 13 -15.85 -24.18 11.30
N THR A 14 -16.07 -23.01 11.89
CA THR A 14 -15.47 -21.77 11.33
C THR A 14 -14.11 -21.51 11.97
N GLN A 15 -13.29 -22.55 12.06
CA GLN A 15 -11.86 -22.29 12.07
C GLN A 15 -11.55 -21.70 10.70
N LEU A 16 -11.17 -20.41 10.68
CA LEU A 16 -10.55 -19.77 9.54
C LEU A 16 -9.35 -20.62 9.15
N SER A 17 -9.54 -21.56 8.24
CA SER A 17 -8.43 -22.27 7.63
C SER A 17 -7.67 -21.22 6.83
N TYR A 18 -6.51 -20.82 7.33
CA TYR A 18 -5.50 -20.21 6.48
C TYR A 18 -5.26 -21.22 5.36
N ALA A 19 -5.79 -20.93 4.17
CA ALA A 19 -5.55 -21.78 3.04
C ALA A 19 -4.05 -21.67 2.75
N CYS A 20 -3.27 -22.66 3.16
CA CYS A 20 -1.87 -22.82 2.76
C CYS A 20 -1.85 -23.21 1.28
N LEU A 21 -2.25 -22.27 0.42
CA LEU A 21 -2.21 -22.42 -1.03
C LEU A 21 -0.76 -22.22 -1.45
N ASN A 22 -0.23 -23.24 -2.12
CA ASN A 22 1.09 -23.19 -2.70
C ASN A 22 0.95 -23.02 -4.22
N GLU A 23 1.87 -22.26 -4.80
CA GLU A 23 1.87 -21.92 -6.22
C GLU A 23 3.25 -22.19 -6.83
N TYR A 24 3.27 -22.46 -8.14
CA TYR A 24 4.53 -22.56 -8.87
C TYR A 24 5.06 -21.16 -9.20
N LYS A 25 6.25 -20.85 -8.66
CA LYS A 25 6.92 -19.55 -8.78
C LYS A 25 8.32 -19.71 -9.33
N THR A 26 8.96 -18.61 -9.74
CA THR A 26 10.33 -18.62 -10.30
C THR A 26 11.25 -17.72 -9.51
N LEU A 27 12.33 -18.29 -8.98
CA LEU A 27 13.39 -17.56 -8.31
C LEU A 27 14.22 -16.74 -9.32
N LEU A 28 15.01 -15.77 -8.84
CA LEU A 28 15.90 -14.97 -9.71
C LEU A 28 16.94 -15.78 -10.48
N ASN A 29 17.40 -16.91 -9.93
CA ASN A 29 18.29 -17.84 -10.64
C ASN A 29 17.56 -18.66 -11.72
N GLY A 30 16.24 -18.48 -11.86
CA GLY A 30 15.41 -19.13 -12.85
C GLY A 30 14.98 -20.56 -12.49
N LYS A 31 15.21 -21.02 -11.26
CA LYS A 31 14.66 -22.26 -10.73
C LYS A 31 13.16 -22.08 -10.46
N VAL A 32 12.36 -23.06 -10.88
CA VAL A 32 10.95 -23.14 -10.52
C VAL A 32 10.82 -23.82 -9.16
N VAL A 33 10.04 -23.21 -8.27
CA VAL A 33 9.75 -23.72 -6.92
C VAL A 33 8.25 -23.79 -6.67
N TYR A 34 7.86 -24.54 -5.65
CA TYR A 34 6.49 -24.64 -5.18
C TYR A 34 6.45 -24.11 -3.75
N GLU A 35 5.86 -22.93 -3.57
CA GLU A 35 5.92 -22.17 -2.30
C GLU A 35 4.59 -21.50 -1.97
N GLY A 36 4.44 -21.09 -0.71
CA GLY A 36 3.21 -20.49 -0.21
C GLY A 36 2.87 -19.16 -0.87
N PHE A 37 1.59 -18.86 -0.99
CA PHE A 37 1.12 -17.60 -1.55
C PHE A 37 1.60 -16.39 -0.73
N ILE A 38 2.29 -15.48 -1.41
CA ILE A 38 2.60 -14.13 -0.95
C ILE A 38 2.21 -13.15 -2.03
N SER A 39 1.64 -12.02 -1.65
CA SER A 39 1.33 -10.95 -2.58
C SER A 39 2.41 -9.88 -2.54
N GLY A 40 2.79 -9.39 -3.73
CA GLY A 40 3.59 -8.17 -3.87
C GLY A 40 2.75 -6.90 -3.78
N LYS A 41 1.44 -7.04 -3.56
CA LYS A 41 0.51 -5.93 -3.38
C LYS A 41 0.24 -5.72 -1.91
N VAL A 42 -0.08 -4.49 -1.58
CA VAL A 42 -0.50 -4.10 -0.24
C VAL A 42 -2.02 -3.92 -0.23
N ARG A 43 -2.70 -4.57 0.71
CA ARG A 43 -4.15 -4.45 0.83
C ARG A 43 -4.49 -3.12 1.50
N THR A 44 -4.94 -2.16 0.71
CA THR A 44 -5.48 -0.92 1.27
C THR A 44 -6.79 -1.19 1.99
N LYS A 45 -6.89 -0.74 3.25
CA LYS A 45 -8.15 -0.76 4.01
C LYS A 45 -9.11 0.27 3.43
N GLU A 46 -10.30 -0.18 3.03
CA GLU A 46 -11.38 0.72 2.64
C GLU A 46 -11.94 1.43 3.87
N ILE A 47 -12.08 2.76 3.76
CA ILE A 47 -12.65 3.58 4.83
C ILE A 47 -14.17 3.63 4.64
N ASP A 48 -14.90 3.07 5.61
CA ASP A 48 -16.33 3.33 5.78
C ASP A 48 -16.51 4.65 6.54
N SER A 49 -16.72 5.73 5.79
CA SER A 49 -16.85 7.07 6.37
C SER A 49 -18.07 7.23 7.28
N LEU A 50 -19.16 6.51 7.04
CA LEU A 50 -20.36 6.58 7.88
C LEU A 50 -20.09 5.91 9.23
N LYS A 51 -19.45 4.74 9.21
CA LYS A 51 -19.03 4.04 10.43
C LYS A 51 -18.04 4.88 11.24
N LEU A 52 -17.05 5.50 10.59
CA LEU A 52 -16.07 6.35 11.27
C LEU A 52 -16.72 7.60 11.86
N LYS A 53 -17.69 8.23 11.20
CA LYS A 53 -18.44 9.37 11.77
C LYS A 53 -19.17 8.99 13.05
N LYS A 54 -19.91 7.89 13.03
CA LYS A 54 -20.59 7.38 14.23
C LYS A 54 -19.63 7.02 15.35
N GLN A 55 -18.48 6.42 15.01
CA GLN A 55 -17.42 6.14 15.96
C GLN A 55 -16.86 7.42 16.58
N SER A 56 -16.59 8.44 15.75
CA SER A 56 -16.11 9.76 16.16
C SER A 56 -17.03 10.42 17.19
N GLU A 57 -18.34 10.46 16.91
CA GLU A 57 -19.35 11.00 17.82
C GLU A 57 -19.39 10.25 19.17
N ASN A 58 -19.30 8.93 19.14
CA ASN A 58 -19.28 8.13 20.35
C ASN A 58 -18.00 8.38 21.17
N LEU A 59 -16.83 8.42 20.52
CA LEU A 59 -15.55 8.69 21.20
C LEU A 59 -15.55 10.07 21.87
N LEU A 60 -16.04 11.10 21.17
CA LEU A 60 -16.19 12.43 21.75
C LEU A 60 -17.14 12.42 22.95
N LYS A 61 -18.29 11.74 22.84
CA LYS A 61 -19.22 11.61 23.96
C LYS A 61 -18.58 10.93 25.18
N GLN A 62 -17.80 9.87 24.97
CA GLN A 62 -17.10 9.19 26.07
C GLN A 62 -16.04 10.08 26.69
N TYR A 63 -15.28 10.83 25.88
CA TYR A 63 -14.33 11.82 26.38
C TYR A 63 -15.02 12.86 27.28
N LEU A 64 -16.13 13.46 26.84
CA LEU A 64 -16.87 14.46 27.62
C LEU A 64 -17.42 13.95 28.95
N ILE A 65 -17.64 12.64 29.09
CA ILE A 65 -18.11 12.01 30.34
C ILE A 65 -16.96 11.68 31.28
N THR A 66 -15.81 11.28 30.73
CA THR A 66 -14.72 10.63 31.48
C THR A 66 -13.47 11.48 31.63
N ASP A 67 -13.33 12.52 30.82
CA ASP A 67 -12.10 13.29 30.61
C ASP A 67 -10.87 12.42 30.27
N SER A 68 -11.11 11.25 29.67
CA SER A 68 -10.05 10.30 29.34
C SER A 68 -9.30 10.71 28.08
N ILE A 69 -7.99 10.93 28.23
CA ILE A 69 -7.06 11.20 27.12
C ILE A 69 -7.09 10.10 26.07
N ALA A 70 -7.32 8.84 26.45
CA ALA A 70 -7.41 7.74 25.51
C ALA A 70 -8.59 7.93 24.54
N TYR A 71 -9.78 8.28 25.05
CA TYR A 71 -10.92 8.57 24.18
C TYR A 71 -10.69 9.81 23.32
N TYR A 72 -10.01 10.84 23.85
CA TYR A 72 -9.72 12.05 23.09
C TYR A 72 -8.70 11.82 21.96
N SER A 73 -7.66 11.02 22.24
CA SER A 73 -6.67 10.58 21.26
C SER A 73 -7.30 9.73 20.15
N ASP A 74 -8.16 8.78 20.51
CA ASP A 74 -8.86 7.94 19.53
C ASP A 74 -9.86 8.75 18.69
N TYR A 75 -10.51 9.74 19.29
CA TYR A 75 -11.36 10.70 18.59
C TYR A 75 -10.55 11.48 17.54
N ALA A 76 -9.41 12.06 17.92
CA ALA A 76 -8.53 12.77 16.99
C ALA A 76 -7.94 11.87 15.89
N THR A 77 -7.62 10.62 16.23
CA THR A 77 -7.21 9.62 15.25
C THR A 77 -8.34 9.34 14.23
N THR A 78 -9.57 9.20 14.72
CA THR A 78 -10.76 9.01 13.85
C THR A 78 -11.00 10.22 12.95
N LEU A 79 -10.83 11.44 13.48
CA LEU A 79 -10.88 12.67 12.68
C LEU A 79 -9.80 12.69 11.59
N THR A 80 -8.61 12.18 11.87
CA THR A 80 -7.53 12.06 10.88
C THR A 80 -7.94 11.14 9.73
N TYR A 81 -8.52 9.97 10.02
CA TYR A 81 -9.07 9.09 8.98
C TYR A 81 -10.22 9.71 8.19
N LEU A 82 -10.99 10.61 8.80
CA LEU A 82 -12.06 11.37 8.14
C LEU A 82 -11.56 12.57 7.31
N GLY A 83 -10.25 12.85 7.31
CA GLY A 83 -9.67 14.00 6.61
C GLY A 83 -9.79 15.33 7.37
N GLU A 84 -10.26 15.32 8.61
CA GLU A 84 -10.43 16.50 9.48
C GLU A 84 -9.10 16.90 10.16
N TYR A 85 -8.03 17.02 9.36
CA TYR A 85 -6.65 17.11 9.84
C TYR A 85 -6.39 18.29 10.77
N GLN A 86 -6.98 19.47 10.51
CA GLN A 86 -6.76 20.64 11.36
C GLN A 86 -7.38 20.46 12.74
N LYS A 87 -8.57 19.85 12.84
CA LYS A 87 -9.21 19.55 14.13
C LYS A 87 -8.39 18.51 14.91
N ALA A 88 -7.99 17.43 14.24
CA ALA A 88 -7.15 16.40 14.84
C ALA A 88 -5.82 16.99 15.36
N LYS A 89 -5.17 17.86 14.58
CA LYS A 89 -3.94 18.54 14.97
C LYS A 89 -4.13 19.37 16.25
N THR A 90 -5.19 20.17 16.34
CA THR A 90 -5.49 21.00 17.52
C THR A 90 -5.62 20.12 18.76
N ILE A 91 -6.35 19.01 18.66
CA ILE A 91 -6.53 18.06 19.75
C ILE A 91 -5.20 17.44 20.18
N PHE A 92 -4.38 16.97 19.25
CA PHE A 92 -3.10 16.37 19.62
C PHE A 92 -2.11 17.39 20.21
N ILE A 93 -2.17 18.66 19.81
CA ILE A 93 -1.41 19.73 20.47
C ILE A 93 -1.87 19.92 21.92
N GLU A 94 -3.19 19.94 22.15
CA GLU A 94 -3.76 20.02 23.51
C GLU A 94 -3.36 18.81 24.37
N ILE A 95 -3.43 17.60 23.81
CA ILE A 95 -2.97 16.38 24.49
C ILE A 95 -1.49 16.50 24.86
N GLU A 96 -0.62 16.96 23.95
CA GLU A 96 0.80 17.14 24.27
C GLU A 96 1.02 18.20 25.36
N GLN A 97 0.24 19.29 25.38
CA GLN A 97 0.36 20.33 26.41
C GLN A 97 -0.03 19.83 27.80
N ASN A 98 -1.10 19.03 27.88
CA ASN A 98 -1.63 18.53 29.15
C ASN A 98 -1.00 17.20 29.59
N SER A 99 -0.44 16.44 28.66
CA SER A 99 0.16 15.12 28.87
C SER A 99 1.32 14.92 27.90
N PRO A 100 2.46 15.57 28.17
CA PRO A 100 3.60 15.57 27.27
C PRO A 100 4.27 14.21 27.17
N HIS A 101 5.10 14.03 26.13
CA HIS A 101 5.96 12.85 25.95
C HIS A 101 5.23 11.52 25.67
N LEU A 102 4.02 11.58 25.14
CA LEU A 102 3.35 10.39 24.60
C LEU A 102 3.84 10.10 23.19
N TYR A 103 4.45 8.93 22.96
CA TYR A 103 4.96 8.56 21.64
C TYR A 103 3.83 8.52 20.59
N THR A 104 2.63 8.07 20.97
CA THR A 104 1.45 8.03 20.09
C THR A 104 1.03 9.43 19.64
N THR A 105 1.01 10.40 20.55
CA THR A 105 0.74 11.81 20.23
C THR A 105 1.79 12.36 19.28
N ALA A 106 3.08 12.10 19.54
CA ALA A 106 4.16 12.54 18.66
C ALA A 106 4.07 11.92 17.26
N SER A 107 3.81 10.61 17.17
CA SER A 107 3.60 9.88 15.92
C SER A 107 2.43 10.47 15.12
N ASN A 108 1.28 10.66 15.78
CA ASN A 108 0.08 11.18 15.15
C ASN A 108 0.26 12.62 14.67
N LEU A 109 0.92 13.49 15.45
CA LEU A 109 1.28 14.84 15.01
C LEU A 109 2.20 14.79 13.79
N GLY A 110 3.22 13.92 13.78
CA GLY A 110 4.11 13.75 12.64
C GLY A 110 3.36 13.39 11.36
N THR A 111 2.51 12.38 11.41
CA THR A 111 1.64 11.97 10.30
C THR A 111 0.69 13.09 9.86
N ILE A 112 0.04 13.78 10.80
CA ILE A 112 -0.88 14.88 10.46
C ILE A 112 -0.14 16.05 9.82
N TYR A 113 1.04 16.44 10.32
CA TYR A 113 1.87 17.47 9.71
C TYR A 113 2.29 17.07 8.29
N GLU A 114 2.61 15.80 8.06
CA GLU A 114 2.89 15.30 6.71
C GLU A 114 1.67 15.49 5.79
N LEU A 115 0.49 15.04 6.24
CA LEU A 115 -0.76 15.08 5.47
C LEU A 115 -1.21 16.50 5.12
N ILE A 116 -0.89 17.50 5.95
CA ILE A 116 -1.18 18.92 5.67
C ILE A 116 -0.04 19.65 4.94
N GLY A 117 0.96 18.93 4.43
CA GLY A 117 2.03 19.50 3.60
C GLY A 117 3.10 20.27 4.39
N LYS A 118 3.39 19.85 5.63
CA LYS A 118 4.43 20.43 6.50
C LYS A 118 5.50 19.37 6.85
N PRO A 119 6.31 18.94 5.86
CA PRO A 119 7.28 17.85 6.06
C PRO A 119 8.40 18.19 7.04
N ASP A 120 8.72 19.47 7.21
CA ASP A 120 9.65 20.00 8.21
C ASP A 120 9.15 19.73 9.64
N SER A 121 7.93 20.14 9.94
CA SER A 121 7.28 19.86 11.23
C SER A 121 7.07 18.36 11.43
N ALA A 122 6.65 17.65 10.40
CA ALA A 122 6.47 16.20 10.45
C ALA A 122 7.75 15.49 10.89
N LEU A 123 8.89 15.87 10.31
CA LEU A 123 10.18 15.25 10.62
C LEU A 123 10.58 15.43 12.08
N ILE A 124 10.31 16.60 12.65
CA ILE A 124 10.56 16.86 14.08
C ILE A 124 9.73 15.91 14.95
N TRP A 125 8.44 15.79 14.66
CA TRP A 125 7.51 14.98 15.45
C TRP A 125 7.75 13.48 15.31
N ILE A 126 8.05 12.99 14.10
CA ILE A 126 8.42 11.58 13.89
C ILE A 126 9.73 11.25 14.60
N LYS A 127 10.75 12.11 14.52
CA LYS A 127 12.00 11.92 15.29
C LYS A 127 11.74 11.87 16.79
N LYS A 128 10.85 12.74 17.30
CA LYS A 128 10.43 12.70 18.71
C LYS A 128 9.72 11.39 19.06
N SER A 129 8.82 10.90 18.20
CA SER A 129 8.14 9.61 18.40
C SER A 129 9.13 8.45 18.50
N ILE A 130 10.09 8.37 17.58
CA ILE A 130 11.12 7.32 17.59
C ILE A 130 11.98 7.42 18.86
N ALA A 131 12.34 8.62 19.31
CA ALA A 131 13.11 8.80 20.54
C ALA A 131 12.35 8.32 21.79
N LEU A 132 11.02 8.46 21.80
CA LEU A 132 10.15 7.99 22.90
C LEU A 132 9.88 6.48 22.83
N ASN A 133 9.71 5.94 21.62
CA ASN A 133 9.50 4.52 21.39
C ASN A 133 10.12 4.07 20.05
N PRO A 134 11.35 3.53 20.06
CA PRO A 134 12.02 3.07 18.85
C PRO A 134 11.32 1.91 18.14
N ASN A 135 10.47 1.17 18.86
CA ASN A 135 9.76 0.00 18.34
C ASN A 135 8.36 0.34 17.81
N SER A 136 7.94 1.62 17.81
CA SER A 136 6.67 2.02 17.22
C SER A 136 6.58 1.60 15.77
N HIS A 137 5.39 1.18 15.32
CA HIS A 137 5.17 0.68 13.95
C HIS A 137 6.18 -0.42 13.56
N ASN A 138 6.45 -1.33 14.49
CA ASN A 138 7.41 -2.43 14.35
C ASN A 138 8.84 -1.97 13.99
N GLY A 139 9.24 -0.76 14.37
CA GLY A 139 10.57 -0.20 14.06
C GLY A 139 10.71 0.39 12.66
N SER A 140 9.62 0.50 11.89
CA SER A 140 9.65 0.93 10.49
C SER A 140 9.70 2.46 10.26
N GLU A 141 9.65 3.27 11.32
CA GLU A 141 9.57 4.74 11.20
C GLU A 141 10.79 5.41 10.54
N TRP A 142 11.91 4.70 10.38
CA TRP A 142 13.05 5.20 9.58
C TRP A 142 12.65 5.43 8.12
N ILE A 143 11.70 4.65 7.57
CA ILE A 143 11.16 4.85 6.21
C ILE A 143 10.37 6.16 6.16
N HIS A 144 9.59 6.45 7.19
CA HIS A 144 8.85 7.71 7.28
C HIS A 144 9.82 8.90 7.28
N ILE A 145 10.91 8.82 8.06
CA ILE A 145 12.00 9.80 8.01
C ILE A 145 12.55 9.96 6.59
N LYS A 146 12.88 8.87 5.89
CA LYS A 146 13.42 8.92 4.52
C LYS A 146 12.48 9.59 3.52
N ILE A 147 11.18 9.33 3.65
CA ILE A 147 10.15 10.01 2.85
C ILE A 147 10.15 11.52 3.12
N LEU A 148 10.21 11.92 4.39
CA LEU A 148 10.21 13.34 4.78
C LEU A 148 11.51 14.04 4.34
N GLU A 149 12.66 13.39 4.50
CA GLU A 149 13.96 13.86 4.01
C GLU A 149 13.93 14.05 2.49
N TYR A 150 13.37 13.09 1.74
CA TYR A 150 13.20 13.21 0.30
C TYR A 150 12.32 14.42 -0.07
N LYS A 151 11.15 14.58 0.59
CA LYS A 151 10.26 15.73 0.38
C LYS A 151 10.94 17.06 0.65
N LEU A 152 11.80 17.13 1.67
CA LEU A 152 12.55 18.34 2.05
C LEU A 152 13.72 18.63 1.11
N SER A 153 14.26 17.62 0.43
CA SER A 153 15.39 17.79 -0.49
C SER A 153 15.07 18.63 -1.73
N GLY A 154 13.79 18.84 -2.04
CA GLY A 154 13.34 19.56 -3.23
C GLY A 154 13.55 18.81 -4.55
N LYS A 155 14.07 17.57 -4.51
CA LYS A 155 14.21 16.72 -5.69
C LYS A 155 12.82 16.37 -6.23
N SER A 156 12.62 16.57 -7.52
CA SER A 156 11.33 16.32 -8.21
C SER A 156 11.33 15.03 -9.03
N ASP A 157 12.51 14.50 -9.35
CA ASP A 157 12.65 13.26 -10.08
C ASP A 157 13.04 12.11 -9.14
N VAL A 158 12.24 11.05 -9.16
CA VAL A 158 12.50 9.83 -8.40
C VAL A 158 12.87 8.75 -9.41
N ASN A 159 14.15 8.46 -9.55
CA ASN A 159 14.64 7.39 -10.43
C ASN A 159 15.31 6.23 -9.68
N MET A 160 15.75 6.48 -8.44
CA MET A 160 16.42 5.53 -7.56
C MET A 160 15.67 5.41 -6.24
N SER A 161 16.06 4.47 -5.38
CA SER A 161 15.50 4.31 -4.04
C SER A 161 15.57 5.61 -3.23
N ILE A 162 14.46 6.03 -2.64
CA ILE A 162 14.45 7.10 -1.63
C ILE A 162 14.85 6.61 -0.24
N LEU A 163 14.96 5.29 -0.06
CA LEU A 163 15.34 4.63 1.19
C LEU A 163 16.85 4.42 1.33
N ASP A 164 17.63 4.94 0.37
CA ASP A 164 19.07 4.70 0.23
C ASP A 164 19.43 3.20 0.11
N LEU A 165 18.52 2.40 -0.46
CA LEU A 165 18.75 0.99 -0.76
C LEU A 165 19.43 0.86 -2.12
N ASP A 166 20.55 0.14 -2.17
CA ASP A 166 21.27 -0.15 -3.41
C ASP A 166 21.22 -1.65 -3.74
N PHE A 167 20.45 -1.97 -4.78
CA PHE A 167 20.35 -3.30 -5.37
C PHE A 167 21.07 -3.42 -6.72
N GLY A 168 21.98 -2.49 -7.01
CA GLY A 168 22.67 -2.36 -8.29
C GLY A 168 21.81 -1.73 -9.39
N ASN A 169 22.40 -1.55 -10.57
CA ASN A 169 21.75 -0.98 -11.76
C ASN A 169 21.51 -2.02 -12.88
N ASN A 170 21.68 -3.30 -12.56
CA ASN A 170 21.50 -4.40 -13.50
C ASN A 170 20.04 -4.89 -13.53
N LYS A 171 19.73 -5.65 -14.59
CA LYS A 171 18.43 -6.31 -14.80
C LYS A 171 18.09 -7.37 -13.74
N ILE A 172 19.09 -7.87 -13.02
CA ILE A 172 18.93 -8.72 -11.83
C ILE A 172 19.38 -7.88 -10.63
N PRO A 173 18.52 -7.66 -9.62
CA PRO A 173 18.91 -6.97 -8.39
C PRO A 173 19.75 -7.88 -7.49
N GLU A 174 20.68 -7.30 -6.74
CA GLU A 174 21.62 -8.02 -5.87
C GLU A 174 21.70 -7.37 -4.48
N ASN A 175 21.92 -8.15 -3.43
CA ASN A 175 22.08 -7.65 -2.05
C ASN A 175 23.56 -7.55 -1.67
N THR A 176 24.34 -6.75 -2.39
CA THR A 176 25.80 -6.63 -2.19
C THR A 176 26.16 -6.00 -0.84
N HIS A 177 25.25 -5.21 -0.26
CA HIS A 177 25.41 -4.54 1.03
C HIS A 177 24.96 -5.41 2.22
N ASN A 178 24.56 -6.67 2.00
CA ASN A 178 24.11 -7.60 3.04
C ASN A 178 23.00 -7.03 3.94
N TYR A 179 22.06 -6.29 3.34
CA TYR A 179 20.90 -5.78 4.06
C TYR A 179 20.07 -6.94 4.64
N ASP A 180 19.45 -6.72 5.80
CA ASP A 180 18.40 -7.61 6.30
C ASP A 180 17.11 -7.41 5.50
N LEU A 181 17.01 -8.16 4.40
CA LEU A 181 15.91 -8.04 3.46
C LEU A 181 14.56 -8.47 4.03
N ASN A 182 14.54 -9.40 4.99
CA ASN A 182 13.28 -9.79 5.63
C ASN A 182 12.74 -8.65 6.49
N ASN A 183 13.61 -8.00 7.25
CA ASN A 183 13.23 -6.86 8.05
C ASN A 183 12.83 -5.65 7.18
N ILE A 184 13.62 -5.33 6.16
CA ILE A 184 13.29 -4.26 5.21
C ILE A 184 11.96 -4.51 4.52
N ARG A 185 11.71 -5.74 4.05
CA ARG A 185 10.42 -6.13 3.47
C ARG A 185 9.29 -5.81 4.42
N ASN A 186 9.37 -6.29 5.66
CA ASN A 186 8.32 -6.09 6.68
C ASN A 186 8.10 -4.60 6.97
N HIS A 187 9.17 -3.81 7.06
CA HIS A 187 9.08 -2.36 7.26
C HIS A 187 8.41 -1.65 6.07
N ILE A 188 8.80 -1.97 4.83
CA ILE A 188 8.19 -1.37 3.64
C ILE A 188 6.71 -1.75 3.53
N PHE A 189 6.36 -3.03 3.77
CA PHE A 189 4.96 -3.48 3.77
C PHE A 189 4.13 -2.69 4.79
N HIS A 190 4.58 -2.62 6.04
CA HIS A 190 3.85 -1.93 7.09
C HIS A 190 3.63 -0.45 6.75
N GLN A 191 4.66 0.24 6.25
CA GLN A 191 4.57 1.65 5.89
C GLN A 191 3.68 1.89 4.67
N LEU A 192 3.66 0.97 3.70
CA LEU A 192 2.71 1.02 2.60
C LEU A 192 1.26 0.76 3.06
N GLU A 193 1.04 -0.16 4.01
CA GLU A 193 -0.30 -0.44 4.56
C GLU A 193 -0.90 0.81 5.20
N GLU A 194 -0.15 1.46 6.08
CA GLU A 194 -0.58 2.68 6.75
C GLU A 194 -0.81 3.83 5.76
N ARG A 195 0.12 4.02 4.81
CA ARG A 195 0.15 5.21 3.95
C ARG A 195 -0.86 5.16 2.81
N THR A 196 -1.09 3.99 2.21
CA THR A 196 -2.00 3.85 1.05
C THR A 196 -3.48 4.05 1.43
N ILE A 197 -3.80 4.06 2.72
CA ILE A 197 -5.11 4.49 3.24
C ILE A 197 -5.36 5.95 2.86
N PHE A 198 -4.38 6.82 3.09
CA PHE A 198 -4.48 8.28 2.88
C PHE A 198 -4.02 8.74 1.50
N VAL A 199 -2.97 8.10 0.95
CA VAL A 199 -2.32 8.52 -0.29
C VAL A 199 -2.78 7.60 -1.42
N LYS A 200 -3.53 8.16 -2.38
CA LYS A 200 -3.99 7.44 -3.58
C LYS A 200 -3.07 7.73 -4.77
N PRO A 201 -3.05 6.86 -5.79
CA PRO A 201 -2.39 7.16 -7.06
C PRO A 201 -2.92 8.46 -7.70
N GLU A 202 -2.11 9.27 -8.37
CA GLU A 202 -0.65 9.13 -8.58
C GLU A 202 0.18 9.70 -7.42
N ASN A 203 1.20 8.96 -6.97
CA ASN A 203 2.18 9.43 -5.99
C ASN A 203 3.52 8.70 -6.17
N LYS A 204 4.50 9.35 -6.81
CA LYS A 204 5.78 8.73 -7.17
C LYS A 204 6.62 8.27 -5.98
N ILE A 205 6.45 8.87 -4.79
CA ILE A 205 7.13 8.45 -3.56
C ILE A 205 6.60 7.07 -3.14
N VAL A 206 5.28 6.90 -3.08
CA VAL A 206 4.67 5.60 -2.80
C VAL A 206 5.02 4.58 -3.89
N GLY A 207 5.02 5.01 -5.16
CA GLY A 207 5.45 4.16 -6.27
C GLY A 207 6.90 3.70 -6.13
N ASN A 208 7.80 4.55 -5.63
CA ASN A 208 9.19 4.21 -5.37
C ASN A 208 9.34 3.19 -4.22
N LEU A 209 8.54 3.30 -3.15
CA LEU A 209 8.50 2.28 -2.10
C LEU A 209 8.08 0.91 -2.64
N PHE A 210 7.08 0.86 -3.53
CA PHE A 210 6.69 -0.37 -4.22
C PHE A 210 7.80 -0.90 -5.14
N PHE A 211 8.59 -0.02 -5.76
CA PHE A 211 9.76 -0.43 -6.53
C PHE A 211 10.84 -1.07 -5.64
N ASP A 212 11.15 -0.46 -4.50
CA ASP A 212 12.10 -1.04 -3.54
C ASP A 212 11.59 -2.36 -2.98
N LEU A 213 10.29 -2.45 -2.68
CA LEU A 213 9.65 -3.69 -2.29
C LEU A 213 9.80 -4.79 -3.36
N GLY A 214 9.58 -4.45 -4.64
CA GLY A 214 9.76 -5.39 -5.75
C GLY A 214 11.19 -5.90 -5.86
N ASN A 215 12.20 -5.05 -5.63
CA ASN A 215 13.60 -5.49 -5.60
C ASN A 215 13.85 -6.49 -4.46
N VAL A 216 13.35 -6.17 -3.26
CA VAL A 216 13.49 -7.02 -2.07
C VAL A 216 12.78 -8.36 -2.27
N LEU A 217 11.56 -8.35 -2.82
CA LEU A 217 10.77 -9.56 -3.09
C LEU A 217 11.43 -10.43 -4.16
N ALA A 218 11.99 -9.85 -5.22
CA ALA A 218 12.70 -10.63 -6.22
C ALA A 218 13.88 -11.39 -5.60
N ILE A 219 14.64 -10.75 -4.71
CA ILE A 219 15.80 -11.37 -4.04
C ILE A 219 15.39 -12.42 -3.02
N THR A 220 14.31 -12.18 -2.27
CA THR A 220 13.92 -13.02 -1.13
C THR A 220 12.90 -14.11 -1.45
N TRP A 221 12.11 -13.93 -2.50
CA TRP A 221 11.01 -14.81 -2.91
C TRP A 221 11.12 -15.12 -4.40
N ASP A 222 10.29 -14.50 -5.22
CA ASP A 222 10.14 -14.84 -6.62
C ASP A 222 9.83 -13.62 -7.50
N VAL A 223 10.01 -13.81 -8.81
CA VAL A 223 9.86 -12.75 -9.80
C VAL A 223 8.38 -12.40 -10.07
N GLN A 224 7.44 -13.33 -9.89
CA GLN A 224 6.01 -13.06 -10.11
C GLN A 224 5.50 -12.10 -9.02
N THR A 225 5.85 -12.36 -7.76
CA THR A 225 5.52 -11.52 -6.62
C THR A 225 6.20 -10.16 -6.72
N ALA A 226 7.47 -10.09 -7.16
CA ALA A 226 8.13 -8.83 -7.45
C ALA A 226 7.43 -8.01 -8.53
N LEU A 227 6.94 -8.67 -9.60
CA LEU A 227 6.20 -8.02 -10.68
C LEU A 227 4.88 -7.41 -10.20
N GLU A 228 4.20 -8.03 -9.24
CA GLU A 228 3.01 -7.42 -8.61
C GLU A 228 3.34 -6.08 -7.93
N SER A 229 4.46 -5.99 -7.22
CA SER A 229 4.91 -4.73 -6.62
C SER A 229 5.30 -3.71 -7.68
N TYR A 230 5.98 -4.11 -8.76
CA TYR A 230 6.27 -3.19 -9.87
C TYR A 230 5.02 -2.71 -10.61
N GLU A 231 3.95 -3.52 -10.67
CA GLU A 231 2.65 -3.07 -11.18
C GLU A 231 2.04 -1.98 -10.29
N GLU A 232 2.07 -2.14 -8.97
CA GLU A 232 1.63 -1.08 -8.05
C GLU A 232 2.54 0.15 -8.14
N ALA A 233 3.86 -0.02 -8.25
CA ALA A 233 4.80 1.10 -8.48
C ALA A 233 4.38 1.94 -9.70
N ARG A 234 4.08 1.27 -10.81
CA ARG A 234 3.61 1.90 -12.05
C ARG A 234 2.26 2.59 -11.88
N LYS A 235 1.31 1.96 -11.19
CA LYS A 235 0.00 2.54 -10.88
C LYS A 235 0.13 3.83 -10.09
N TYR A 236 1.10 3.90 -9.16
CA TYR A 236 1.42 5.12 -8.42
C TYR A 236 2.29 6.12 -9.20
N GLY A 237 2.58 5.86 -10.48
CA GLY A 237 3.29 6.79 -11.38
C GLY A 237 4.82 6.66 -11.34
N PHE A 238 5.38 5.65 -10.67
CA PHE A 238 6.82 5.36 -10.69
C PHE A 238 7.14 4.37 -11.81
N ASN A 239 7.98 4.76 -12.76
CA ASN A 239 8.30 3.93 -13.94
C ASN A 239 9.70 4.21 -14.50
N SER A 240 10.74 4.04 -13.68
CA SER A 240 12.13 4.28 -14.08
C SER A 240 12.61 3.31 -15.16
N GLU A 241 13.64 3.69 -15.92
CA GLU A 241 14.26 2.81 -16.93
C GLU A 241 14.81 1.52 -16.31
N LEU A 242 15.39 1.62 -15.10
CA LEU A 242 15.85 0.45 -14.36
C LEU A 242 14.70 -0.51 -14.01
N MET A 243 13.57 0.02 -13.56
CA MET A 243 12.40 -0.81 -13.27
C MET A 243 11.86 -1.50 -14.53
N LYS A 244 11.83 -0.80 -15.68
CA LYS A 244 11.43 -1.39 -16.96
C LYS A 244 12.36 -2.52 -17.39
N LEU A 245 13.67 -2.30 -17.26
CA LEU A 245 14.70 -3.29 -17.56
C LEU A 245 14.52 -4.56 -16.69
N ARG A 246 14.33 -4.39 -15.38
CA ARG A 246 14.09 -5.49 -14.43
C ARG A 246 12.77 -6.20 -14.73
N SER A 247 11.69 -5.45 -14.93
CA SER A 247 10.36 -6.00 -15.26
C SER A 247 10.43 -6.95 -16.46
N LYS A 248 11.14 -6.55 -17.53
CA LYS A 248 11.30 -7.38 -18.73
C LYS A 248 12.05 -8.69 -18.46
N GLU A 249 13.11 -8.65 -17.66
CA GLU A 249 13.85 -9.87 -17.29
C GLU A 249 12.99 -10.77 -16.39
N PHE A 250 12.25 -10.18 -15.44
CA PHE A 250 11.38 -10.90 -14.52
C PHE A 250 10.23 -11.58 -15.25
N GLU A 251 9.59 -10.89 -16.22
CA GLU A 251 8.57 -11.48 -17.09
C GLU A 251 9.13 -12.69 -17.87
N LYS A 252 10.34 -12.57 -18.41
CA LYS A 252 11.01 -13.68 -19.11
C LYS A 252 11.25 -14.87 -18.18
N LEU A 253 11.68 -14.63 -16.94
CA LEU A 253 11.88 -15.68 -15.95
C LEU A 253 10.55 -16.32 -15.55
N ALA A 254 9.51 -15.51 -15.30
CA ALA A 254 8.20 -15.96 -14.87
C ALA A 254 7.51 -16.90 -15.87
N LEU A 255 7.79 -16.76 -17.18
CA LEU A 255 7.30 -17.67 -18.23
C LEU A 255 7.76 -19.12 -18.10
N LYS A 256 8.74 -19.41 -17.22
CA LYS A 256 9.14 -20.78 -16.91
C LYS A 256 8.06 -21.57 -16.16
N THR A 257 7.07 -20.91 -15.56
CA THR A 257 5.94 -21.61 -14.91
C THR A 257 4.73 -21.67 -15.84
N VAL A 258 4.18 -22.88 -16.00
CA VAL A 258 2.99 -23.12 -16.84
C VAL A 258 1.80 -22.24 -16.41
N PRO A 259 1.48 -22.06 -15.11
CA PRO A 259 0.37 -21.18 -14.71
C PRO A 259 0.55 -19.73 -15.16
N TYR A 260 1.77 -19.19 -15.05
CA TYR A 260 2.04 -17.81 -15.47
C TYR A 260 2.00 -17.65 -16.99
N GLN A 261 2.49 -18.64 -17.74
CA GLN A 261 2.36 -18.67 -19.19
C GLN A 261 0.87 -18.59 -19.62
N ILE A 262 0.01 -19.42 -19.02
CA ILE A 262 -1.45 -19.41 -19.29
C ILE A 262 -2.06 -18.04 -18.95
N LEU A 263 -1.69 -17.43 -17.82
CA LEU A 263 -2.15 -16.09 -17.44
C LEU A 263 -1.77 -15.04 -18.50
N MET A 264 -0.54 -15.07 -18.99
CA MET A 264 -0.07 -14.14 -20.02
C MET A 264 -0.73 -14.38 -21.38
N ASP A 265 -0.90 -15.64 -21.77
CA ASP A 265 -1.62 -16.00 -23.00
C ASP A 265 -3.07 -15.49 -22.95
N ASN A 266 -3.77 -15.68 -21.81
CA ASN A 266 -5.11 -15.16 -21.60
C ASN A 266 -5.16 -13.62 -21.65
N LYS A 267 -4.23 -12.93 -20.99
CA LYS A 267 -4.13 -11.45 -21.04
C LYS A 267 -3.94 -10.96 -22.47
N ASN A 268 -3.10 -11.64 -23.25
CA ASN A 268 -2.86 -11.33 -24.65
C ASN A 268 -4.09 -11.62 -25.53
N LEU A 269 -4.80 -12.73 -25.31
CA LEU A 269 -6.06 -13.03 -25.99
C LEU A 269 -7.12 -11.96 -25.70
N ILE A 270 -7.32 -11.59 -24.43
CA ILE A 270 -8.26 -10.53 -24.05
C ILE A 270 -7.88 -9.24 -24.79
N ARG A 271 -6.61 -8.82 -24.73
CA ARG A 271 -6.14 -7.61 -25.42
C ARG A 271 -6.40 -7.68 -26.93
N LYS A 272 -6.15 -8.83 -27.56
CA LYS A 272 -6.31 -9.06 -29.00
C LYS A 272 -7.77 -8.95 -29.46
N TYR A 273 -8.73 -9.40 -28.66
CA TYR A 273 -10.14 -9.49 -29.06
C TYR A 273 -11.04 -8.39 -28.45
N TRP A 274 -10.79 -7.95 -27.21
CA TRP A 274 -11.61 -6.93 -26.55
C TRP A 274 -11.33 -5.51 -27.04
N ILE A 275 -10.08 -5.16 -27.35
CA ILE A 275 -9.75 -3.81 -27.84
C ILE A 275 -10.46 -3.54 -29.19
N PRO A 276 -10.40 -4.44 -30.18
CA PRO A 276 -11.18 -4.26 -31.41
C PRO A 276 -12.70 -4.21 -31.15
N PHE A 277 -13.22 -5.02 -30.24
CA PHE A 277 -14.64 -5.05 -29.91
C PHE A 277 -15.14 -3.72 -29.29
N ILE A 278 -14.34 -3.11 -28.40
CA ILE A 278 -14.64 -1.79 -27.83
C ILE A 278 -14.59 -0.71 -28.92
N ILE A 279 -13.59 -0.74 -29.80
CA ILE A 279 -13.47 0.20 -30.92
C ILE A 279 -14.68 0.10 -31.85
N ILE A 280 -15.09 -1.12 -32.21
CA ILE A 280 -16.28 -1.36 -33.06
C ILE A 280 -17.54 -0.86 -32.36
N SER A 281 -17.67 -1.08 -31.05
CA SER A 281 -18.82 -0.61 -30.25
C SER A 281 -18.89 0.92 -30.16
N ILE A 282 -17.75 1.60 -30.04
CA ILE A 282 -17.69 3.07 -30.04
C ILE A 282 -18.04 3.63 -31.43
N LEU A 283 -17.50 3.02 -32.50
CA LEU A 283 -17.79 3.43 -33.87
C LEU A 283 -19.27 3.25 -34.21
N SER A 284 -19.87 2.12 -33.83
CA SER A 284 -21.29 1.86 -34.06
C SER A 284 -22.18 2.87 -33.32
N LEU A 285 -21.85 3.19 -32.06
CA LEU A 285 -22.55 4.24 -31.30
C LEU A 285 -22.42 5.62 -31.95
N TYR A 286 -21.24 5.98 -32.45
CA TYR A 286 -21.01 7.24 -33.18
C TYR A 286 -21.88 7.35 -34.44
N PHE A 287 -21.93 6.29 -35.27
CA PHE A 287 -22.77 6.28 -36.47
C PHE A 287 -24.26 6.33 -36.14
N LEU A 288 -24.68 5.66 -35.07
CA LEU A 288 -26.06 5.67 -34.60
C LEU A 288 -26.48 7.07 -34.16
N LEU A 289 -25.68 7.75 -33.33
CA LEU A 289 -25.92 9.14 -32.94
C LEU A 289 -25.93 10.11 -34.13
N LYS A 290 -25.03 9.92 -35.11
CA LYS A 290 -24.99 10.72 -36.34
C LYS A 290 -26.26 10.53 -37.18
N SER A 291 -26.77 9.30 -37.27
CA SER A 291 -28.00 8.99 -37.99
C SER A 291 -29.25 9.60 -37.32
N ILE A 292 -29.32 9.59 -35.99
CA ILE A 292 -30.38 10.22 -35.22
C ILE A 292 -30.37 11.74 -35.43
N LYS A 293 -29.17 12.36 -35.43
CA LYS A 293 -29.04 13.80 -35.67
C LYS A 293 -29.49 14.19 -37.08
N LYS A 294 -29.13 13.39 -38.11
CA LYS A 294 -29.56 13.62 -39.50
C LYS A 294 -31.08 13.47 -39.70
N ARG A 295 -31.73 12.58 -38.95
CA ARG A 295 -33.21 12.42 -38.98
C ARG A 295 -33.97 13.53 -38.28
N LYS A 296 -33.34 14.31 -37.39
CA LYS A 296 -33.95 15.47 -36.72
C LYS A 296 -33.77 16.79 -37.48
N SER A 297 -32.89 16.82 -38.49
CA SER A 297 -32.58 18.01 -39.29
C SER A 297 -33.23 18.03 -40.67
N ASN A 298 -34.02 17.00 -40.99
CA ASN A 298 -34.88 16.89 -42.18
C ASN A 298 -36.33 16.86 -41.72
#